data_AF-A0A4U6CFZ5-F1
#
_entry.id   AF-A0A4U6CFZ5-F1
#
_cell.length_a   1.000
_cell.length_b   1.000
_cell.length_c   1.000
_cell.angle_alpha   90.00
_cell.angle_beta   90.00
_cell.angle_gamma   90.00
#
_symmetry.space_group_name_H-M   'P 1'
#
loop_
_entity.id
_entity.type
_entity.pdbx_description
1 polymer ?
#
loop_
_entity_poly.entity_id
_entity_poly.type
_entity_poly.pdbx_seq_one_letter_code
_entity_poly.pdbx_strand_id
1 'polypeptide(L)' 'MSILTTVGRFITELNRNRVRNSTARLISELPLDMQKDIGWPSAYYNNRGRPNPVSGLGRQ' A
#
# COMPACT_ATOMS: atom_id res chain seq x y z
N MET A 1 22.17 3.41 -28.78
CA MET A 1 21.41 2.57 -27.81
C MET A 1 20.41 1.72 -28.59
N SER A 2 20.09 0.51 -28.12
CA SER A 2 19.13 -0.39 -28.78
C SER A 2 17.70 -0.12 -28.30
N ILE A 3 16.72 -0.21 -29.22
CA ILE A 3 15.27 -0.12 -28.93
C ILE A 3 14.84 -1.09 -27.82
N LEU A 4 15.46 -2.27 -27.77
CA LEU A 4 15.19 -3.29 -26.76
C LEU A 4 15.58 -2.83 -25.35
N THR A 5 16.65 -2.04 -25.23
CA THR A 5 17.10 -1.47 -23.95
C THR A 5 16.11 -0.43 -23.42
N THR A 6 15.51 0.36 -24.31
CA THR A 6 14.48 1.36 -23.97
C THR A 6 13.20 0.69 -23.48
N VAL A 7 12.73 -0.35 -24.18
CA VAL A 7 11.54 -1.13 -23.79
C VAL A 7 11.76 -1.84 -22.44
N GLY A 8 12.94 -2.43 -22.24
CA GLY A 8 13.29 -3.06 -20.96
C GLY A 8 13.26 -2.10 -19.76
N ARG A 9 13.74 -0.87 -19.93
CA ARG A 9 13.65 0.18 -18.91
C ARG A 9 12.20 0.55 -18.60
N PHE A 10 11.38 0.77 -19.62
CA PHE A 10 9.97 1.12 -19.45
C PHE A 10 9.17 0.03 -18.72
N ILE A 11 9.36 -1.24 -19.10
CA ILE A 11 8.72 -2.37 -18.42
C ILE A 11 9.16 -2.44 -16.94
N THR A 12 10.42 -2.18 -16.65
CA THR A 12 10.94 -2.17 -15.27
C THR A 12 10.30 -1.06 -14.43
N GLU A 13 10.17 0.14 -14.98
CA GLU A 13 9.51 1.28 -14.34
C GLU A 13 8.02 1.01 -14.09
N LEU A 14 7.32 0.46 -15.09
CA LEU A 14 5.91 0.07 -14.96
C LEU A 14 5.72 -1.00 -13.88
N ASN A 15 6.57 -2.03 -13.86
CA ASN A 15 6.51 -3.07 -12.83
C ASN A 15 6.82 -2.50 -11.45
N ARG A 16 7.77 -1.57 -11.31
CA ARG A 16 8.07 -0.94 -10.02
C ARG A 16 6.87 -0.20 -9.44
N ASN A 17 6.11 0.49 -10.28
CA ASN A 17 4.88 1.17 -9.87
C ASN A 17 3.76 0.18 -9.56
N ARG A 18 3.59 -0.85 -10.39
CA ARG A 18 2.57 -1.90 -10.16
C ARG A 18 2.84 -2.73 -8.92
N VAL A 19 4.09 -3.10 -8.66
CA VAL A 19 4.50 -3.84 -7.47
C VAL A 19 4.16 -3.03 -6.22
N ARG A 20 4.50 -1.72 -6.18
CA ARG A 20 4.12 -0.84 -5.06
C ARG A 20 2.62 -0.80 -4.83
N ASN A 21 1.83 -0.63 -5.89
CA ASN A 21 0.36 -0.57 -5.77
C ASN A 21 -0.23 -1.91 -5.32
N SER A 22 0.29 -3.02 -5.85
CA SER A 22 -0.18 -4.37 -5.49
C SER A 22 0.21 -4.71 -4.04
N THR A 23 1.42 -4.37 -3.63
CA THR A 23 1.89 -4.55 -2.25
C THR A 23 1.09 -3.69 -1.28
N ALA A 24 0.86 -2.41 -1.59
CA ALA A 24 0.03 -1.53 -0.76
C ALA A 24 -1.40 -2.07 -0.61
N ARG A 25 -1.97 -2.63 -1.69
CA ARG A 25 -3.28 -3.28 -1.66
C ARG A 25 -3.28 -4.52 -0.78
N LEU A 26 -2.30 -5.41 -0.95
CA LEU A 26 -2.18 -6.62 -0.12
C LEU A 26 -2.00 -6.28 1.37
N ILE A 27 -1.21 -5.25 1.70
CA ILE A 27 -1.05 -4.79 3.08
C ILE A 27 -2.37 -4.22 3.62
N SER A 28 -3.16 -3.52 2.79
CA SER A 28 -4.48 -3.01 3.18
C SER A 28 -5.54 -4.10 3.38
N GLU A 29 -5.30 -5.31 2.86
CA GLU A 29 -6.17 -6.48 3.03
C GLU A 29 -5.82 -7.27 4.30
N LEU A 30 -4.70 -6.97 4.97
CA LEU A 30 -4.35 -7.58 6.25
C LEU A 30 -5.35 -7.21 7.35
N PRO A 31 -5.48 -8.01 8.43
CA PRO A 31 -6.25 -7.63 9.60
C PRO A 31 -5.80 -6.29 10.20
N LEU A 32 -6.74 -5.54 10.77
CA LEU A 32 -6.50 -4.19 11.29
C LEU A 32 -5.40 -4.15 12.35
N ASP A 33 -5.28 -5.19 13.19
CA ASP A 33 -4.26 -5.24 14.24
C ASP A 33 -2.85 -5.41 13.66
N MET A 34 -2.70 -6.27 12.64
CA MET A 34 -1.43 -6.37 11.91
C MET A 34 -1.07 -5.06 11.19
N GLN A 35 -2.07 -4.36 10.65
CA GLN A 35 -1.86 -3.04 10.05
C GLN A 35 -1.40 -2.00 11.08
N LYS A 36 -1.90 -2.05 12.32
CA LYS A 36 -1.43 -1.18 13.42
C LYS A 36 0.01 -1.50 13.81
N ASP A 37 0.35 -2.78 13.92
CA ASP A 37 1.69 -3.23 14.33
C ASP A 37 2.79 -2.72 13.40
N ILE A 38 2.49 -2.63 12.09
CA ILE A 38 3.41 -2.12 11.07
C ILE A 38 3.24 -0.61 10.80
N GLY A 39 2.35 0.08 11.52
CA GLY A 39 2.12 1.51 11.35
C GLY A 39 1.44 1.90 10.03
N TRP A 40 0.63 1.02 9.44
CA TRP A 40 0.05 1.23 8.11
C TRP A 40 -1.05 2.30 8.12
N PRO A 41 -1.13 3.20 7.10
CA PRO A 41 -2.03 4.35 7.15
C PRO A 41 -3.52 4.00 7.28
N SER A 42 -3.99 2.91 6.65
CA SER A 42 -5.41 2.54 6.73
C SER A 42 -5.83 2.08 8.13
N ALA A 43 -4.88 1.72 8.99
CA ALA A 43 -5.14 1.47 10.40
C ALA A 43 -5.45 2.73 11.19
N TYR A 44 -5.14 3.93 10.70
CA TYR A 44 -5.33 5.20 11.41
C TYR A 44 -6.21 6.19 10.67
N TYR A 45 -6.24 6.10 9.33
CA TYR A 45 -6.99 7.00 8.47
C TYR A 45 -7.83 6.22 7.48
N ASN A 46 -9.04 6.67 7.22
CA ASN A 46 -9.86 6.14 6.14
C ASN A 46 -9.43 6.73 4.78
N ASN A 47 -10.00 6.20 3.69
CA ASN A 47 -9.71 6.66 2.31
C ASN A 47 -10.03 8.15 2.04
N ARG A 48 -10.65 8.85 3.01
CA ARG A 48 -10.93 10.30 2.96
C ARG A 48 -9.96 11.12 3.82
N GLY A 49 -8.89 10.50 4.33
CA GLY A 49 -7.90 11.15 5.20
C GLY A 49 -8.40 11.49 6.60
N ARG A 50 -9.56 10.96 7.01
CA ARG A 50 -10.10 11.16 8.37
C ARG A 50 -9.66 10.02 9.28
N PRO A 51 -9.56 10.24 10.60
CA PRO A 51 -9.30 9.18 11.55
C PRO A 51 -10.22 7.97 11.31
N ASN A 52 -9.64 6.77 11.27
CA ASN A 52 -10.39 5.54 11.10
C ASN A 52 -11.15 5.27 12.42
N PRO A 53 -12.49 5.23 12.39
CA PRO A 53 -13.30 5.12 13.62
C PRO A 53 -13.10 3.78 14.33
N VAL A 54 -12.64 2.75 13.63
CA VAL A 54 -12.45 1.40 14.18
C VAL A 54 -11.11 1.25 14.92
N SER A 55 -10.19 2.21 14.75
CA SER A 55 -8.85 2.18 15.35
C SER A 55 -8.86 2.37 16.86
N GLY A 56 -9.88 3.04 17.40
CA GLY A 56 -10.02 3.35 18.83
C GLY A 56 -10.96 2.43 19.62
N LEU A 57 -11.59 1.45 18.99
CA LEU A 57 -12.64 0.60 19.60
C LEU A 57 -12.10 -0.62 20.39
N GLY A 58 -10.80 -0.69 20.65
CA GLY A 58 -10.13 -1.84 21.26
C GLY A 58 -9.63 -1.65 22.70
N ARG A 59 -10.14 -0.66 23.46
CA ARG A 59 -9.80 -0.49 24.88
C ARG A 59 -11.03 -0.11 25.70
N GLN A 60 -11.81 -1.12 26.10
CA GLN A 60 -12.62 -1.12 27.32
C GLN A 60 -12.49 -2.49 27.97
#